data_AF-B4L9E7-F1
#
_entry.id   AF-B4L9E7-F1
#
_cell.length_a   1.000
_cell.length_b   1.000
_cell.length_c   1.000
_cell.angle_alpha   90.00
_cell.angle_beta   90.00
_cell.angle_gamma   90.00
#
_symmetry.space_group_name_H-M   'P 1'
#
loop_
_entity.id
_entity.type
_entity.pdbx_description
1 polymer ?
#
loop_
_entity_poly.entity_id
_entity_poly.type
_entity_poly.pdbx_seq_one_letter_code
_entity_poly.pdbx_strand_id
1 'polypeptide(L)'
;MNTDRIARELKKIPLVLQKDALHWNKIILEGVDYIQSYANICAKIFKREFNVKKSNSLRKIGQIKRQTLRNIRQINKRRKELKESVRLLNIIQSRTQVMYERVRYWSNDELLQEYDLESSLAAGNMLELLRFLTERYNLEWEALEMVIRHLKNVASIDEAKMLVQIWLNSTHAEGQEFLSMLAELFQPTEQHQDASQQDAEYD
;
A
#
# COMPACT_ATOMS: atom_id res chain seq x y z
N MET A 1 -14.71 -1.79 31.52
CA MET A 1 -14.00 -1.33 30.31
C MET A 1 -13.20 -0.09 30.68
N ASN A 2 -11.97 0.12 30.18
CA ASN A 2 -11.15 1.28 30.56
C ASN A 2 -11.31 2.39 29.51
N THR A 3 -12.23 3.32 29.77
CA THR A 3 -12.58 4.45 28.88
C THR A 3 -11.38 5.34 28.58
N ASP A 4 -10.52 5.63 29.56
CA ASP A 4 -9.30 6.42 29.39
C ASP A 4 -8.29 5.77 28.43
N ARG A 5 -8.23 4.43 28.41
CA ARG A 5 -7.40 3.69 27.46
C ARG A 5 -7.98 3.79 26.05
N ILE A 6 -9.30 3.66 25.89
CA ILE A 6 -9.98 3.76 24.60
C ILE A 6 -9.82 5.18 24.03
N ALA A 7 -10.06 6.21 24.83
CA ALA A 7 -9.84 7.60 24.43
C ALA A 7 -8.40 7.87 23.99
N ARG A 8 -7.40 7.31 24.69
CA ARG A 8 -5.98 7.41 24.28
C ARG A 8 -5.66 6.64 23.01
N GLU A 9 -6.29 5.49 22.76
CA GLU A 9 -6.12 4.73 21.51
C GLU A 9 -6.78 5.48 20.34
N LEU A 10 -8.02 5.96 20.49
CA LEU A 10 -8.73 6.77 19.49
C LEU A 10 -7.95 8.02 19.09
N LYS A 11 -7.32 8.72 20.05
CA LYS A 11 -6.44 9.87 19.76
C LYS A 11 -5.18 9.51 18.96
N LYS A 12 -4.71 8.25 19.03
CA LYS A 12 -3.49 7.80 18.34
C LYS A 12 -3.75 7.21 16.96
N ILE A 13 -4.92 6.63 16.73
CA ILE A 13 -5.27 5.98 15.45
C ILE A 13 -5.06 6.89 14.24
N PRO A 14 -5.48 8.18 14.23
CA PRO A 14 -5.28 9.08 13.09
C PRO A 14 -3.81 9.19 12.67
N LEU A 15 -2.91 9.39 13.64
CA LEU A 15 -1.48 9.53 13.38
C LEU A 15 -0.88 8.25 12.79
N VAL A 16 -1.33 7.08 13.28
CA VAL A 16 -0.86 5.80 12.75
C VAL A 16 -1.41 5.59 11.34
N LEU A 17 -2.70 5.88 11.09
CA LEU A 17 -3.31 5.78 9.77
C LEU A 17 -2.64 6.68 8.75
N GLN A 18 -2.31 7.92 9.13
CA GLN A 18 -1.58 8.83 8.25
C GLN A 18 -0.25 8.25 7.80
N LYS A 19 0.55 7.81 8.77
CA LYS A 19 1.87 7.25 8.53
C LYS A 19 1.78 5.99 7.68
N ASP A 20 0.77 5.18 7.93
CA ASP A 20 0.53 3.94 7.22
C ASP A 20 0.08 4.17 5.79
N ALA A 21 -0.82 5.13 5.54
CA ALA A 21 -1.26 5.49 4.21
C ALA A 21 -0.12 6.07 3.37
N LEU A 22 0.70 6.94 3.95
CA LEU A 22 1.90 7.47 3.30
C LEU A 22 2.91 6.36 2.99
N HIS A 23 3.12 5.43 3.94
CA HIS A 23 4.03 4.32 3.74
C HIS A 23 3.49 3.33 2.70
N TRP A 24 2.19 3.05 2.69
CA TRP A 24 1.51 2.25 1.68
C TRP A 24 1.80 2.80 0.29
N ASN A 25 1.49 4.09 0.07
CA ASN A 25 1.71 4.75 -1.21
C ASN A 25 3.18 4.67 -1.64
N LYS A 26 4.12 4.92 -0.72
CA LYS A 26 5.55 4.78 -1.01
C LYS A 26 5.92 3.36 -1.47
N ILE A 27 5.45 2.33 -0.77
CA ILE A 27 5.74 0.92 -1.13
C ILE A 27 5.16 0.59 -2.51
N ILE A 28 3.95 1.09 -2.81
CA ILE A 28 3.31 0.93 -4.11
C ILE A 28 4.17 1.53 -5.23
N LEU A 29 4.61 2.78 -5.08
CA LEU A 29 5.44 3.48 -6.05
C LEU A 29 6.80 2.79 -6.26
N GLU A 30 7.48 2.38 -5.19
CA GLU A 30 8.72 1.59 -5.29
C GLU A 30 8.48 0.24 -5.98
N GLY A 31 7.32 -0.38 -5.74
CA GLY A 31 6.89 -1.61 -6.39
C GLY A 31 6.73 -1.47 -7.91
N VAL A 32 6.22 -0.32 -8.38
CA VAL A 32 6.13 0.01 -9.81
C VAL A 32 7.50 -0.02 -10.47
N ASP A 33 8.51 0.61 -9.85
CA ASP A 33 9.88 0.60 -10.37
C ASP A 33 10.45 -0.82 -10.44
N TYR A 34 10.19 -1.63 -9.41
CA TYR A 34 10.68 -3.01 -9.35
C TYR A 34 10.02 -3.91 -10.40
N ILE A 35 8.70 -3.81 -10.62
CA ILE A 35 7.99 -4.64 -11.60
C ILE A 35 8.35 -4.23 -13.04
N GLN A 36 8.51 -2.94 -13.30
CA GLN A 36 9.01 -2.46 -14.60
C GLN A 36 10.46 -2.91 -14.85
N SER A 37 11.32 -2.83 -13.82
CA SER A 37 12.70 -3.33 -13.90
C SER A 37 12.73 -4.83 -14.19
N TYR A 38 11.87 -5.60 -13.52
CA TYR A 38 11.69 -7.04 -13.75
C TYR A 38 11.32 -7.33 -15.21
N ALA A 39 10.27 -6.68 -15.74
CA ALA A 39 9.82 -6.90 -17.12
C ALA A 39 10.90 -6.54 -18.15
N ASN A 40 11.63 -5.44 -17.91
CA ASN A 40 12.75 -5.03 -18.74
C ASN A 40 13.89 -6.07 -18.77
N ILE A 41 14.17 -6.73 -17.64
CA ILE A 41 15.19 -7.79 -17.59
C ILE A 41 14.68 -9.05 -18.29
N CYS A 42 13.40 -9.42 -18.12
CA CYS A 42 12.77 -10.52 -18.85
C CYS A 42 12.88 -10.32 -20.37
N ALA A 43 12.54 -9.14 -20.89
CA ALA A 43 12.69 -8.80 -22.30
C ALA A 43 14.13 -8.97 -22.81
N LYS A 44 15.13 -8.57 -22.01
CA LYS A 44 16.55 -8.78 -22.34
C LYS A 44 16.94 -10.25 -22.37
N ILE A 45 16.35 -11.11 -21.53
CA ILE A 45 16.60 -12.56 -21.54
C ILE A 45 15.97 -13.18 -22.79
N PHE A 46 14.66 -12.97 -23.01
CA PHE A 46 13.95 -13.56 -24.14
C PHE A 46 14.55 -13.16 -25.49
N LYS A 47 14.91 -11.87 -25.68
CA LYS A 47 15.60 -11.41 -26.89
C LYS A 47 16.93 -12.12 -27.11
N ARG A 48 17.66 -12.44 -26.04
CA ARG A 48 18.94 -13.14 -26.12
C ARG A 48 18.80 -14.62 -26.39
N GLU A 49 17.80 -15.29 -25.81
CA GLU A 49 17.50 -16.69 -26.11
C GLU A 49 17.18 -16.89 -27.58
N PHE A 50 16.41 -15.98 -28.18
CA PHE A 50 16.17 -15.96 -29.62
C PHE A 50 17.47 -15.84 -30.44
N ASN A 51 18.40 -14.97 -30.00
CA ASN A 51 19.69 -14.80 -30.68
C ASN A 51 20.65 -15.99 -30.50
N VAL A 52 20.57 -16.74 -29.40
CA VAL A 52 21.34 -17.98 -29.20
C VAL A 52 20.89 -19.04 -30.21
N LYS A 53 19.57 -19.21 -30.39
CA LYS A 53 19.01 -20.18 -31.35
C LYS A 53 19.47 -19.94 -32.80
N LYS A 54 19.86 -18.70 -33.14
CA LYS A 54 20.34 -18.31 -34.47
C LYS A 54 21.87 -18.26 -34.62
N SER A 55 22.63 -18.53 -33.56
CA SER A 55 24.08 -18.29 -33.54
C SER A 55 24.88 -19.59 -33.69
N ASN A 56 25.71 -19.68 -34.73
CA ASN A 56 26.61 -20.81 -34.95
C ASN A 56 27.99 -20.67 -34.25
N SER A 57 28.23 -19.55 -33.55
CA SER A 57 29.52 -19.29 -32.87
C SER A 57 29.49 -19.68 -31.39
N LEU A 58 30.32 -20.65 -31.00
CA LEU A 58 30.51 -21.08 -29.60
C LEU A 58 30.95 -19.93 -28.67
N ARG A 59 31.82 -19.04 -29.16
CA ARG A 59 32.26 -17.85 -28.39
C ARG A 59 31.09 -16.91 -28.08
N LYS A 60 30.23 -16.66 -29.07
CA LYS A 60 29.03 -15.82 -28.93
C LYS A 60 28.01 -16.46 -27.99
N ILE A 61 27.81 -17.78 -28.09
CA ILE A 61 26.96 -18.54 -27.15
C ILE A 61 27.47 -18.40 -25.71
N GLY A 62 28.78 -18.57 -25.48
CA GLY A 62 29.40 -18.42 -24.16
C GLY A 62 29.25 -17.01 -23.56
N GLN A 63 29.34 -15.96 -24.39
CA GLN A 63 29.06 -14.58 -23.96
C GLN A 63 27.60 -14.39 -23.58
N ILE A 64 26.66 -14.88 -24.40
CA ILE A 64 25.23 -14.76 -24.12
C ILE A 64 24.88 -15.49 -22.82
N LYS A 65 25.37 -16.72 -22.62
CA LYS A 65 25.13 -17.50 -21.39
C LYS A 65 25.57 -16.74 -20.13
N ARG A 66 26.79 -16.17 -20.12
CA ARG A 66 27.29 -15.37 -18.99
C ARG A 66 26.40 -14.17 -18.69
N GLN A 67 25.92 -13.50 -19.73
CA GLN A 67 25.07 -12.33 -19.57
C GLN A 67 23.64 -12.70 -19.14
N THR A 68 23.10 -13.83 -19.62
CA THR A 68 21.82 -14.38 -19.14
C THR A 68 21.90 -14.73 -17.66
N LEU A 69 22.98 -15.37 -17.19
CA LEU A 69 23.17 -15.64 -15.76
C LEU A 69 23.17 -14.36 -14.91
N ARG A 70 23.80 -13.27 -15.38
CA ARG A 70 23.74 -11.96 -14.70
C ARG A 70 22.31 -11.42 -14.64
N ASN A 71 21.58 -11.48 -15.73
CA ASN A 71 20.18 -11.06 -15.78
C ASN A 71 19.29 -11.90 -14.84
N ILE A 72 19.49 -13.22 -14.77
CA ILE A 72 18.75 -14.11 -13.85
C ILE A 72 18.96 -13.68 -12.39
N ARG A 73 20.20 -13.36 -12.00
CA ARG A 73 20.49 -12.84 -10.66
C ARG A 73 19.75 -11.53 -10.38
N GLN A 74 19.70 -10.62 -11.37
CA GLN A 74 18.95 -9.36 -11.25
C GLN A 74 17.44 -9.60 -11.13
N ILE A 75 16.85 -10.52 -11.91
CA ILE A 75 15.45 -10.93 -11.78
C ILE A 75 15.17 -11.46 -10.37
N ASN A 76 16.03 -12.34 -9.85
CA ASN A 76 15.85 -12.89 -8.52
C ASN A 76 15.93 -11.81 -7.43
N LYS A 77 16.77 -10.78 -7.62
CA LYS A 77 16.79 -9.61 -6.75
C LYS A 77 15.46 -8.85 -6.82
N ARG A 78 14.98 -8.49 -8.02
CA ARG A 78 13.70 -7.78 -8.19
C ARG A 78 12.52 -8.54 -7.61
N ARG A 79 12.49 -9.85 -7.78
CA ARG A 79 11.47 -10.71 -7.18
C ARG A 79 11.50 -10.73 -5.65
N LYS A 80 12.67 -10.59 -5.03
CA LYS A 80 12.78 -10.48 -3.57
C LYS A 80 12.28 -9.13 -3.09
N GLU A 81 12.63 -8.05 -3.78
CA GLU A 81 12.18 -6.69 -3.47
C GLU A 81 10.65 -6.59 -3.56
N LEU A 82 10.06 -7.08 -4.66
CA LEU A 82 8.61 -7.12 -4.86
C LEU A 82 7.87 -7.95 -3.81
N LYS A 83 8.45 -9.09 -3.38
CA LYS A 83 7.91 -9.89 -2.28
C LYS A 83 7.92 -9.14 -0.95
N GLU A 84 8.99 -8.39 -0.70
CA GLU A 84 9.12 -7.58 0.51
C GLU A 84 8.11 -6.44 0.50
N SER A 85 7.89 -5.78 -0.63
CA SER A 85 6.82 -4.78 -0.80
C SER A 85 5.46 -5.37 -0.40
N VAL A 86 5.06 -6.50 -0.97
CA VAL A 86 3.77 -7.14 -0.65
C VAL A 86 3.69 -7.59 0.81
N ARG A 87 4.80 -8.02 1.42
CA ARG A 87 4.86 -8.34 2.86
C ARG A 87 4.59 -7.11 3.73
N LEU A 88 5.19 -5.96 3.39
CA LEU A 88 4.99 -4.71 4.12
C LEU A 88 3.56 -4.18 3.96
N LEU A 89 2.99 -4.28 2.76
CA LEU A 89 1.58 -3.95 2.51
C LEU A 89 0.65 -4.82 3.37
N ASN A 90 0.88 -6.13 3.44
CA ASN A 90 0.10 -7.03 4.30
C ASN A 90 0.11 -6.60 5.78
N ILE A 91 1.26 -6.12 6.28
CA ILE A 91 1.38 -5.64 7.66
C ILE A 91 0.51 -4.40 7.88
N ILE A 92 0.52 -3.46 6.94
CA ILE A 92 -0.31 -2.25 7.01
C ILE A 92 -1.79 -2.65 6.95
N GLN A 93 -2.19 -3.43 5.94
CA GLN A 93 -3.56 -3.94 5.76
C GLN A 93 -4.06 -4.64 7.03
N SER A 94 -3.29 -5.59 7.58
CA SER A 94 -3.67 -6.33 8.80
C SER A 94 -3.85 -5.41 9.99
N ARG A 95 -3.00 -4.39 10.15
CA ARG A 95 -3.11 -3.43 11.24
C ARG A 95 -4.32 -2.50 11.07
N THR A 96 -4.58 -2.03 9.85
CA THR A 96 -5.78 -1.23 9.54
C THR A 96 -7.05 -2.03 9.83
N GLN A 97 -7.09 -3.32 9.47
CA GLN A 97 -8.20 -4.22 9.80
C GLN A 97 -8.42 -4.34 11.32
N VAL A 98 -7.35 -4.52 12.10
CA VAL A 98 -7.45 -4.58 13.56
C VAL A 98 -7.95 -3.25 14.15
N MET A 99 -7.54 -2.11 13.60
CA MET A 99 -8.07 -0.81 14.03
C MET A 99 -9.55 -0.68 13.69
N TYR A 100 -9.95 -1.07 12.48
CA TYR A 100 -11.36 -1.09 12.05
C TYR A 100 -12.23 -1.90 12.99
N GLU A 101 -11.83 -3.14 13.31
CA GLU A 101 -12.59 -4.02 14.21
C GLU A 101 -12.72 -3.43 15.61
N ARG A 102 -11.67 -2.79 16.14
CA ARG A 102 -11.69 -2.14 17.45
C ARG A 102 -12.61 -0.92 17.48
N VAL A 103 -12.48 -0.02 16.50
CA VAL A 103 -13.33 1.18 16.41
C VAL A 103 -14.78 0.78 16.17
N ARG A 104 -15.03 -0.26 15.36
CA ARG A 104 -16.37 -0.84 15.18
C ARG A 104 -16.93 -1.38 16.49
N TYR A 105 -16.13 -2.07 17.29
CA TYR A 105 -16.58 -2.56 18.59
C TYR A 105 -16.93 -1.41 19.54
N TRP A 106 -16.07 -0.39 19.64
CA TRP A 106 -16.30 0.76 20.52
C TRP A 106 -17.48 1.63 20.08
N SER A 107 -17.70 1.80 18.78
CA SER A 107 -18.82 2.57 18.25
C SER A 107 -20.18 1.89 18.46
N ASN A 108 -20.22 0.58 18.70
CA ASN A 108 -21.44 -0.15 19.02
C ASN A 108 -21.65 -0.36 20.53
N ASP A 109 -20.79 0.20 21.38
CA ASP A 109 -20.91 0.10 22.83
C ASP A 109 -21.72 1.28 23.39
N GLU A 110 -22.93 0.98 23.86
CA GLU A 110 -23.90 1.97 24.37
C GLU A 110 -23.33 2.82 25.52
N LEU A 111 -22.46 2.25 26.37
CA LEU A 111 -21.86 2.96 27.51
C LEU A 111 -20.80 3.99 27.09
N LEU A 112 -20.15 3.80 25.93
CA LEU A 112 -19.21 4.77 25.36
C LEU A 112 -19.94 5.89 24.63
N GLN A 113 -21.07 5.58 24.00
CA GLN A 113 -21.91 6.59 23.33
C GLN A 113 -22.53 7.55 24.35
N GLU A 114 -22.90 7.07 25.53
CA GLU A 114 -23.45 7.89 26.62
C GLU A 114 -22.42 8.83 27.27
N TYR A 115 -21.13 8.48 27.23
CA TYR A 115 -20.10 9.18 28.01
C TYR A 115 -19.50 10.40 27.30
N ASP A 116 -19.52 10.45 25.96
CA ASP A 116 -18.92 11.58 25.22
C ASP A 116 -19.40 11.63 23.74
N LEU A 117 -20.29 12.58 23.43
CA LEU A 117 -20.85 12.85 22.09
C LEU A 117 -19.77 13.22 21.06
N GLU A 118 -18.71 13.93 21.45
CA GLU A 118 -17.59 14.27 20.56
C GLU A 118 -16.78 13.02 20.21
N SER A 119 -16.60 12.11 21.19
CA SER A 119 -15.92 10.83 20.96
C SER A 119 -16.72 9.90 20.03
N SER A 120 -18.05 9.96 20.08
CA SER A 120 -18.96 9.18 19.24
C SER A 120 -18.92 9.64 17.78
N LEU A 121 -19.00 10.96 17.54
CA LEU A 121 -18.85 11.56 16.21
C LEU A 121 -17.46 11.30 15.60
N ALA A 122 -16.39 11.46 16.39
CA ALA A 122 -15.04 11.17 15.95
C ALA A 122 -14.83 9.67 15.64
N ALA A 123 -15.43 8.77 16.44
CA ALA A 123 -15.39 7.33 16.19
C ALA A 123 -16.17 6.93 14.92
N GLY A 124 -17.31 7.58 14.65
CA GLY A 124 -18.11 7.37 13.43
C GLY A 124 -17.34 7.72 12.15
N ASN A 125 -16.79 8.94 12.06
CA ASN A 125 -15.98 9.36 10.91
C ASN A 125 -14.73 8.49 10.74
N MET A 126 -14.10 8.10 11.85
CA MET A 126 -12.95 7.20 11.84
C MET A 126 -13.30 5.79 11.36
N LEU A 127 -14.49 5.29 11.71
CA LEU A 127 -14.98 3.99 11.27
C LEU A 127 -15.18 3.96 9.75
N GLU A 128 -15.74 5.02 9.18
CA GLU A 128 -15.94 5.13 7.72
C GLU A 128 -14.61 5.14 6.96
N LEU A 129 -13.64 5.92 7.43
CA LEU A 129 -12.29 5.92 6.85
C LEU A 129 -11.63 4.55 6.95
N LEU A 130 -11.67 3.94 8.14
CA LEU A 130 -11.08 2.63 8.36
C LEU A 130 -11.72 1.55 7.48
N ARG A 131 -13.04 1.59 7.28
CA ARG A 131 -13.75 0.73 6.34
C ARG A 131 -13.22 0.92 4.92
N PHE A 132 -13.17 2.16 4.45
CA PHE A 132 -12.69 2.50 3.11
C PHE A 132 -11.25 2.01 2.88
N LEU A 133 -10.34 2.28 3.81
CA LEU A 133 -8.95 1.86 3.73
C LEU A 133 -8.82 0.33 3.75
N THR A 134 -9.55 -0.35 4.63
CA THR A 134 -9.58 -1.82 4.68
C THR A 134 -10.02 -2.42 3.34
N GLU A 135 -11.16 -1.99 2.81
CA GLU A 135 -11.71 -2.51 1.56
C GLU A 135 -10.72 -2.30 0.40
N ARG A 136 -10.14 -1.10 0.32
CA ARG A 136 -9.18 -0.76 -0.72
C ARG A 136 -7.87 -1.55 -0.58
N TYR A 137 -7.29 -1.60 0.62
CA TYR A 137 -6.05 -2.34 0.86
C TYR A 137 -6.21 -3.83 0.61
N ASN A 138 -7.36 -4.43 0.90
CA ASN A 138 -7.63 -5.84 0.58
C ASN A 138 -7.58 -6.07 -0.94
N LEU A 139 -8.33 -5.28 -1.71
CA LEU A 139 -8.39 -5.44 -3.17
C LEU A 139 -7.03 -5.20 -3.83
N GLU A 140 -6.33 -4.13 -3.44
CA GLU A 140 -4.99 -3.84 -3.94
C GLU A 140 -4.02 -4.97 -3.60
N TRP A 141 -3.99 -5.40 -2.33
CA TRP A 141 -3.08 -6.43 -1.87
C TRP A 141 -3.29 -7.77 -2.59
N GLU A 142 -4.53 -8.21 -2.77
CA GLU A 142 -4.84 -9.47 -3.46
C GLU A 142 -4.32 -9.49 -4.90
N ALA A 143 -4.52 -8.40 -5.64
CA ALA A 143 -4.03 -8.28 -7.01
C ALA A 143 -2.49 -8.30 -7.06
N LEU A 144 -1.83 -7.60 -6.13
CA LEU A 144 -0.38 -7.58 -6.04
C LEU A 144 0.18 -8.94 -5.62
N GLU A 145 -0.46 -9.64 -4.69
CA GLU A 145 -0.07 -10.98 -4.26
C GLU A 145 -0.16 -11.97 -5.45
N MET A 146 -1.24 -11.88 -6.24
CA MET A 146 -1.37 -12.64 -7.48
C MET A 146 -0.20 -12.37 -8.42
N VAL A 147 0.18 -11.10 -8.64
CA VAL A 147 1.35 -10.76 -9.47
C VAL A 147 2.61 -11.47 -8.97
N ILE A 148 2.91 -11.38 -7.66
CA ILE A 148 4.09 -12.02 -7.06
C ILE A 148 4.14 -13.53 -7.27
N ARG A 149 2.99 -14.20 -7.14
CA ARG A 149 2.86 -15.65 -7.35
C ARG A 149 3.23 -16.02 -8.81
N HIS A 150 2.84 -15.20 -9.78
CA HIS A 150 3.09 -15.44 -11.20
C HIS A 150 4.50 -15.08 -11.68
N LEU A 151 5.26 -14.22 -10.97
CA LEU A 151 6.64 -13.84 -11.34
C LEU A 151 7.63 -15.01 -11.47
N LYS A 152 7.29 -16.19 -10.92
CA LYS A 152 8.09 -17.41 -11.04
C LYS A 152 8.00 -18.06 -12.42
N ASN A 153 6.87 -17.90 -13.08
CA ASN A 153 6.47 -18.73 -14.21
C ASN A 153 6.32 -17.94 -15.52
N VAL A 154 6.80 -16.70 -15.53
CA VAL A 154 6.76 -15.84 -16.73
C VAL A 154 7.54 -16.49 -17.86
N ALA A 155 6.82 -16.88 -18.91
CA ALA A 155 7.32 -17.59 -20.08
C ALA A 155 7.47 -16.69 -21.30
N SER A 156 6.90 -15.49 -21.27
CA SER A 156 6.92 -14.56 -22.41
C SER A 156 7.06 -13.08 -22.00
N ILE A 157 7.39 -12.24 -22.97
CA ILE A 157 7.41 -10.78 -22.78
C ILE A 157 6.00 -10.24 -22.53
N ASP A 158 5.00 -10.82 -23.19
CA ASP A 158 3.61 -10.35 -23.09
C ASP A 158 3.04 -10.65 -21.69
N GLU A 159 3.34 -11.81 -21.12
CA GLU A 159 3.04 -12.11 -19.72
C GLU A 159 3.74 -11.13 -18.77
N ALA A 160 5.02 -10.82 -19.00
CA ALA A 160 5.75 -9.86 -18.16
C ALA A 160 5.11 -8.46 -18.20
N LYS A 161 4.66 -8.02 -19.38
CA LYS A 161 3.94 -6.76 -19.55
C LYS A 161 2.55 -6.78 -18.91
N MET A 162 1.83 -7.89 -19.04
CA MET A 162 0.54 -8.08 -18.40
C MET A 162 0.66 -7.94 -16.87
N LEU A 163 1.68 -8.52 -16.25
CA LEU A 163 1.93 -8.37 -14.81
C LEU A 163 2.24 -6.92 -14.40
N VAL A 164 2.98 -6.17 -15.23
CA VAL A 164 3.18 -4.73 -15.00
C VAL A 164 1.86 -3.97 -15.07
N GLN A 165 1.03 -4.26 -16.08
CA GLN A 165 -0.26 -3.59 -16.24
C GLN A 165 -1.21 -3.90 -15.09
N ILE A 166 -1.25 -5.14 -14.63
CA ILE A 166 -2.04 -5.53 -13.45
C ILE A 166 -1.57 -4.75 -12.23
N TRP A 167 -0.25 -4.66 -11.99
CA TRP A 167 0.29 -3.85 -10.89
C TRP A 167 -0.21 -2.41 -10.99
N LEU A 168 0.03 -1.75 -12.13
CA LEU A 168 -0.35 -0.35 -12.35
C LEU A 168 -1.86 -0.08 -12.23
N ASN A 169 -2.70 -0.97 -12.76
CA ASN A 169 -4.15 -0.80 -12.73
C ASN A 169 -4.76 -1.12 -11.37
N SER A 170 -4.08 -1.96 -10.58
CA SER A 170 -4.53 -2.27 -9.23
C SER A 170 -4.10 -1.19 -8.25
N THR A 171 -3.04 -0.45 -8.57
CA THR A 171 -2.51 0.62 -7.73
C THR A 171 -3.31 1.89 -7.87
N HIS A 172 -3.90 2.24 -6.75
CA HIS A 172 -4.96 3.20 -6.63
C HIS A 172 -4.55 4.35 -5.70
N ALA A 173 -3.30 4.30 -5.21
CA ALA A 173 -2.66 5.25 -4.32
C ALA A 173 -2.39 6.63 -4.97
N GLU A 174 -2.57 6.75 -6.29
CA GLU A 174 -2.56 8.02 -7.03
C GLU A 174 -3.98 8.59 -7.28
N GLY A 175 -5.03 7.88 -6.84
CA GLY A 175 -6.41 8.31 -7.06
C GLY A 175 -6.74 9.59 -6.28
N GLN A 176 -7.35 10.56 -6.98
CA GLN A 176 -7.83 11.83 -6.39
C GLN A 176 -8.68 11.57 -5.12
N GLU A 177 -9.55 10.56 -5.14
CA GLU A 177 -10.40 10.18 -4.00
C GLU A 177 -9.59 9.80 -2.74
N PHE A 178 -8.49 9.06 -2.91
CA PHE A 178 -7.61 8.66 -1.80
C PHE A 178 -6.88 9.88 -1.22
N LEU A 179 -6.37 10.77 -2.08
CA LEU A 179 -5.68 11.98 -1.66
C LEU A 179 -6.65 12.99 -1.01
N SER A 180 -7.86 13.13 -1.54
CA SER A 180 -8.90 14.00 -0.98
C SER A 180 -9.35 13.54 0.41
N MET A 181 -9.63 12.24 0.61
CA MET A 181 -9.99 11.74 1.94
C MET A 181 -8.85 11.88 2.96
N LEU A 182 -7.60 11.62 2.55
CA LEU A 182 -6.45 11.87 3.43
C LEU A 182 -6.34 13.36 3.75
N ALA A 183 -6.53 14.25 2.77
CA ALA A 183 -6.46 15.69 2.99
C ALA A 183 -7.56 16.20 3.93
N GLU A 184 -8.79 15.72 3.79
CA GLU A 184 -9.93 16.09 4.65
C GLU A 184 -9.70 15.67 6.11
N LEU A 185 -9.13 14.49 6.34
CA LEU A 185 -8.89 13.98 7.70
C LEU A 185 -7.64 14.55 8.39
N PHE A 186 -6.67 15.01 7.61
CA PHE A 186 -5.42 15.57 8.11
C PHE A 186 -5.32 17.08 7.95
N GLN A 187 -6.42 17.77 7.60
CA GLN A 187 -6.46 19.22 7.78
C GLN A 187 -6.16 19.52 9.25
N PRO A 188 -5.15 20.36 9.55
CA PRO A 188 -4.90 20.77 10.92
C PRO A 188 -6.18 21.44 11.41
N THR A 189 -6.74 20.90 12.49
CA THR A 189 -7.91 21.46 13.16
C THR A 189 -7.47 22.74 13.89
N GLU A 190 -7.08 23.77 13.13
CA GLU A 190 -6.64 25.06 13.66
C GLU A 190 -7.81 26.02 13.92
N GLN A 191 -9.07 25.61 13.67
CA GLN A 191 -10.21 26.54 13.74
C GLN A 191 -11.11 26.45 14.98
N HIS A 192 -10.68 25.83 16.09
CA HIS A 192 -11.46 25.84 17.33
C HIS A 192 -10.74 26.39 18.58
N GLN A 193 -9.61 27.09 18.44
CA GLN A 193 -8.99 27.80 19.56
C GLN A 193 -9.19 29.33 19.58
N ASP A 194 -9.61 29.95 18.47
CA ASP A 194 -9.78 31.42 18.43
C ASP A 194 -11.17 31.93 18.84
N ALA A 195 -12.18 31.06 19.00
CA ALA A 195 -13.53 31.48 19.41
C ALA A 195 -13.72 31.59 20.94
N SER A 196 -12.76 31.15 21.75
CA SER A 196 -12.90 31.11 23.22
C SER A 196 -12.06 32.16 23.95
N GLN A 197 -11.41 33.09 23.23
CA GLN A 197 -10.63 34.20 23.81
C GLN A 197 -11.19 35.60 23.53
N GLN A 198 -12.33 35.73 22.85
CA GLN A 198 -12.97 37.05 22.63
C GLN A 198 -14.14 37.38 23.59
N ASP A 199 -14.59 36.44 24.42
CA ASP A 199 -15.71 36.68 25.38
C ASP A 199 -15.25 36.90 26.83
N ALA A 200 -13.95 37.15 27.07
CA ALA A 200 -13.40 37.38 28.42
C ALA A 200 -12.75 38.76 28.61
N GLU A 201 -13.11 39.75 27.78
CA GLU A 201 -12.63 41.13 27.92
C GLU A 201 -13.78 42.14 27.81
N TYR A 202 -14.88 41.89 28.54
CA TYR A 202 -15.83 42.93 28.97
C TYR A 202 -16.57 42.42 30.22
N ASP A 203 -15.93 42.60 31.38
CA ASP A 203 -16.58 42.82 32.68
C ASP A 203 -15.67 43.68 33.56
#